data_AF-G7K934-F1
#
_entry.id   AF-G7K934-F1
#
_cell.length_a   1.000
_cell.length_b   1.000
_cell.length_c   1.000
_cell.angle_alpha   90.00
_cell.angle_beta   90.00
_cell.angle_gamma   90.00
#
_symmetry.space_group_name_H-M   'P 1'
#
loop_
_entity.id
_entity.type
_entity.pdbx_description
1 polymer ?
#
loop_
_entity_poly.entity_id
_entity_poly.type
_entity_poly.pdbx_seq_one_letter_code
_entity_poly.pdbx_strand_id
1 'polypeptide(L)'
;MTDLFSVFIRFNGGNPRMFKVRYINVTLKGLKDQLDEINQGLNPEDTRRVEYIWYESRTLYDGRITFSQLELKNDDDVRSMFSIFWQHNMFSWIDMFVTFAEIRMHLSTTTIVLHLELDKVKPVKQQLSCIHPEVLLFLSKIR
;
A
#
# COMPACT_ATOMS: atom_id res chain seq x y z
N MET A 1 -11.53 21.56 -1.71
CA MET A 1 -11.07 20.30 -1.08
C MET A 1 -10.03 19.70 -2.01
N THR A 2 -8.87 19.29 -1.51
CA THR A 2 -7.82 18.71 -2.37
C THR A 2 -8.11 17.23 -2.58
N ASP A 3 -8.40 16.85 -3.82
CA ASP A 3 -8.71 15.48 -4.26
C ASP A 3 -7.48 14.56 -4.32
N LEU A 4 -6.52 14.81 -3.44
CA LEU A 4 -5.18 14.20 -3.43
C LEU A 4 -4.99 13.30 -2.21
N PHE A 5 -4.52 12.09 -2.45
CA PHE A 5 -4.18 11.11 -1.42
C PHE A 5 -2.67 10.85 -1.41
N SER A 6 -2.09 10.60 -0.22
CA SER A 6 -0.66 10.26 -0.14
C SER A 6 -0.45 8.79 -0.52
N VAL A 7 0.56 8.50 -1.34
CA VAL A 7 0.91 7.14 -1.71
C VAL A 7 2.43 7.00 -1.63
N PHE A 8 2.92 5.95 -0.97
CA PHE A 8 4.31 5.54 -1.07
C PHE A 8 4.46 4.64 -2.29
N ILE A 9 5.27 5.06 -3.24
CA ILE A 9 5.46 4.34 -4.50
C ILE A 9 6.87 3.73 -4.52
N ARG A 10 6.94 2.42 -4.80
CA ARG A 10 8.17 1.69 -5.11
C ARG A 10 8.16 1.31 -6.58
N PHE A 11 9.00 1.98 -7.37
CA PHE A 11 9.23 1.62 -8.76
C PHE A 11 10.27 0.51 -8.84
N ASN A 12 9.94 -0.61 -9.51
CA ASN A 12 10.84 -1.74 -9.76
C ASN A 12 11.61 -2.26 -8.52
N GLY A 13 10.98 -2.22 -7.34
CA GLY A 13 11.57 -2.72 -6.10
C GLY A 13 12.60 -1.77 -5.47
N GLY A 14 12.73 -0.55 -6.01
CA GLY A 14 13.56 0.50 -5.43
C GLY A 14 12.99 1.08 -4.12
N ASN A 15 13.67 2.11 -3.62
CA ASN A 15 13.28 2.77 -2.37
C ASN A 15 11.92 3.47 -2.50
N PRO A 16 11.03 3.34 -1.51
CA PRO A 16 9.72 3.98 -1.51
C PRO A 16 9.89 5.49 -1.42
N ARG A 17 9.11 6.22 -2.21
CA ARG A 17 9.01 7.68 -2.14
C ARG A 17 7.55 8.09 -2.03
N MET A 18 7.26 9.10 -1.21
CA MET A 18 5.90 9.58 -1.01
C MET A 18 5.52 10.56 -2.10
N PHE A 19 4.35 10.35 -2.71
CA PHE A 19 3.75 11.23 -3.70
C PHE A 19 2.29 11.52 -3.35
N LYS A 20 1.73 12.52 -4.02
CA LYS A 20 0.30 12.82 -3.99
C LYS A 20 -0.30 12.39 -5.31
N VAL A 21 -1.31 11.53 -5.27
CA VAL A 21 -2.06 11.09 -6.45
C VAL A 21 -3.52 11.50 -6.32
N ARG A 22 -4.20 11.72 -7.43
CA ARG A 22 -5.66 11.93 -7.42
C ARG A 22 -6.36 10.64 -7.00
N TYR A 23 -7.47 10.77 -6.28
CA TYR A 23 -8.28 9.61 -5.87
C TYR A 23 -9.73 9.67 -6.35
N ILE A 24 -10.32 10.86 -6.51
CA ILE A 24 -11.71 11.00 -6.95
C ILE A 24 -11.81 10.73 -8.45
N ASN A 25 -12.75 9.84 -8.83
CA ASN A 25 -13.05 9.48 -10.22
C ASN A 25 -11.82 9.01 -11.03
N VAL A 26 -10.83 8.42 -10.35
CA VAL A 26 -9.64 7.90 -11.01
C VAL A 26 -9.92 6.50 -11.55
N THR A 27 -9.72 6.32 -12.86
CA THR A 27 -9.67 5.02 -13.52
C THR A 27 -8.27 4.42 -13.38
N LEU A 28 -8.13 3.11 -13.57
CA LEU A 28 -6.84 2.43 -13.59
C LEU A 28 -5.90 3.04 -14.63
N LYS A 29 -6.43 3.39 -15.80
CA LYS A 29 -5.67 4.11 -16.82
C LYS A 29 -5.18 5.46 -16.30
N GLY A 30 -6.06 6.27 -15.72
CA GLY A 30 -5.70 7.58 -15.18
C GLY A 30 -4.70 7.51 -14.02
N LEU A 31 -4.72 6.42 -13.23
CA LEU A 31 -3.69 6.16 -12.22
C LEU A 31 -2.35 5.79 -12.87
N LYS A 32 -2.34 4.92 -13.88
CA LYS A 32 -1.13 4.57 -14.64
C LYS A 32 -0.50 5.78 -15.30
N ASP A 33 -1.29 6.63 -15.96
CA ASP A 33 -0.81 7.86 -16.60
C ASP A 33 -0.13 8.79 -15.56
N GLN A 34 -0.71 8.94 -14.36
CA GLN A 34 -0.09 9.72 -13.27
C GLN A 34 1.23 9.12 -12.78
N LEU A 35 1.32 7.79 -12.68
CA LEU A 35 2.55 7.11 -12.27
C LEU A 35 3.64 7.21 -13.34
N ASP A 36 3.27 7.17 -14.61
CA ASP A 36 4.17 7.43 -15.74
C ASP A 36 4.73 8.85 -15.65
N GLU A 37 3.88 9.86 -15.44
CA GLU A 37 4.32 11.26 -15.25
C GLU A 37 5.27 11.43 -14.06
N ILE A 38 4.98 10.79 -12.93
CA ILE A 38 5.86 10.77 -11.76
C ILE A 38 7.21 10.13 -12.14
N ASN A 39 7.19 8.98 -12.82
CA ASN A 39 8.42 8.30 -13.22
C ASN A 39 9.26 9.15 -14.19
N GLN A 40 8.65 9.80 -15.18
CA GLN A 40 9.36 10.72 -16.09
C GLN A 40 10.02 11.88 -15.33
N GLY A 41 9.36 12.40 -14.28
CA GLY A 41 9.95 13.44 -13.43
C GLY A 41 11.13 12.95 -12.58
N LEU A 42 11.18 11.65 -12.25
CA LEU A 42 12.25 11.04 -11.46
C LEU A 42 13.39 10.49 -12.33
N ASN A 43 13.06 9.93 -13.47
CA ASN A 43 13.94 9.24 -14.40
C ASN A 43 13.51 9.52 -15.86
N PRO A 44 13.91 10.68 -16.42
CA PRO A 44 13.46 11.12 -17.75
C PRO A 44 13.91 10.20 -18.89
N GLU A 45 14.94 9.39 -18.68
CA GLU A 45 15.44 8.43 -19.66
C GLU A 45 14.60 7.14 -19.72
N ASP A 46 13.84 6.84 -18.67
CA ASP A 46 13.02 5.63 -18.59
C ASP A 46 11.63 5.90 -19.19
N THR A 47 11.51 5.65 -20.49
CA THR A 47 10.28 5.83 -21.27
C THR A 47 9.29 4.66 -21.17
N ARG A 48 9.59 3.64 -20.34
CA ARG A 48 8.70 2.49 -20.16
C ARG A 48 7.41 2.93 -19.47
N ARG A 49 6.30 2.31 -19.87
CA ARG A 49 4.98 2.55 -19.27
C ARG A 49 4.68 1.57 -18.16
N VAL A 50 3.95 2.03 -17.15
CA VAL A 50 3.50 1.19 -16.04
C VAL A 50 2.64 0.03 -16.57
N GLU A 51 3.11 -1.20 -16.36
CA GLU A 51 2.40 -2.40 -16.77
C GLU A 51 1.53 -2.93 -15.62
N TYR A 52 2.13 -3.12 -14.45
CA TYR A 52 1.46 -3.67 -13.27
C TYR A 52 1.53 -2.69 -12.10
N ILE A 53 0.40 -2.58 -11.39
CA ILE A 53 0.30 -1.85 -10.14
C ILE A 53 -0.21 -2.83 -9.10
N TRP A 54 0.50 -2.91 -7.99
CA TRP A 54 0.10 -3.66 -6.82
C TRP A 54 0.02 -2.73 -5.63
N TYR A 55 -0.86 -3.03 -4.70
CA TYR A 55 -0.92 -2.31 -3.44
C TYR A 55 -0.95 -3.29 -2.28
N GLU A 56 -0.44 -2.86 -1.13
CA GLU A 56 -0.57 -3.62 0.10
C GLU A 56 -1.92 -3.31 0.77
N SER A 57 -2.80 -4.30 0.76
CA SER A 57 -4.00 -4.31 1.58
C SER A 57 -3.68 -4.88 2.96
N ARG A 58 -4.17 -4.19 3.99
CA ARG A 58 -4.04 -4.60 5.39
C ARG A 58 -5.43 -4.90 5.90
N THR A 59 -5.69 -6.13 6.32
CA THR A 59 -6.97 -6.50 6.93
C THR A 59 -6.74 -6.92 8.38
N LEU A 60 -7.67 -6.51 9.25
CA LEU A 60 -7.73 -6.92 10.64
C LEU A 60 -9.01 -7.73 10.83
N TYR A 61 -8.86 -9.02 11.12
CA TYR A 61 -9.99 -9.89 11.43
C TYR A 61 -9.62 -10.80 12.60
N ASP A 62 -10.45 -10.81 13.64
CA ASP A 62 -10.29 -11.70 14.80
C ASP A 62 -8.87 -11.65 15.44
N GLY A 63 -8.34 -10.43 15.65
CA GLY A 63 -7.00 -10.23 16.21
C GLY A 63 -5.84 -10.58 15.28
N ARG A 64 -6.11 -11.04 14.04
CA ARG A 64 -5.09 -11.36 13.02
C ARG A 64 -4.94 -10.20 12.05
N ILE A 65 -3.68 -9.84 11.77
CA ILE A 65 -3.34 -8.84 10.76
C ILE A 65 -2.78 -9.56 9.55
N THR A 66 -3.44 -9.41 8.40
CA THR A 66 -2.98 -9.96 7.14
C THR A 66 -2.53 -8.84 6.22
N PHE A 67 -1.32 -9.00 5.67
CA PHE A 67 -0.76 -8.14 4.64
C PHE A 67 -0.86 -8.88 3.31
N SER A 68 -1.71 -8.37 2.42
CA SER A 68 -1.94 -8.96 1.10
C SER A 68 -1.57 -7.95 0.03
N GLN A 69 -0.67 -8.36 -0.87
CA GLN A 69 -0.38 -7.57 -2.07
C GLN A 69 -1.42 -7.92 -3.14
N LEU A 70 -2.16 -6.91 -3.60
CA LEU A 70 -3.27 -7.05 -4.54
C LEU A 70 -2.98 -6.27 -5.81
N GLU A 71 -3.20 -6.91 -6.96
CA GLU A 71 -3.03 -6.28 -8.27
C GLU A 71 -4.24 -5.44 -8.61
N LEU A 72 -4.01 -4.24 -9.15
CA LEU A 72 -5.08 -3.44 -9.76
C LEU A 72 -5.26 -3.86 -11.22
N LYS A 73 -6.29 -4.66 -11.51
CA LYS A 73 -6.57 -5.18 -12.85
C LYS A 73 -7.62 -4.37 -13.60
N ASN A 74 -8.51 -3.71 -12.86
CA ASN A 74 -9.60 -2.92 -13.43
C ASN A 74 -9.96 -1.71 -12.52
N ASP A 75 -10.91 -0.90 -12.97
CA ASP A 75 -11.36 0.30 -12.26
C ASP A 75 -12.08 -0.01 -10.94
N ASP A 76 -12.74 -1.17 -10.82
CA ASP A 76 -13.36 -1.61 -9.58
C ASP A 76 -12.32 -1.96 -8.52
N ASP A 77 -11.17 -2.52 -8.90
CA ASP A 77 -10.05 -2.77 -7.98
C ASP A 77 -9.48 -1.43 -7.47
N VAL A 78 -9.35 -0.42 -8.33
CA VAL A 78 -8.91 0.93 -7.95
C VAL A 78 -9.87 1.56 -6.95
N ARG A 79 -11.17 1.47 -7.23
CA ARG A 79 -12.23 1.98 -6.34
C ARG A 79 -12.22 1.23 -5.00
N SER A 80 -12.05 -0.09 -5.04
CA SER A 80 -12.00 -0.94 -3.85
C SER A 80 -10.78 -0.62 -2.98
N MET A 81 -9.61 -0.44 -3.60
CA MET A 81 -8.38 0.00 -2.92
C MET A 81 -8.64 1.28 -2.10
N PHE A 82 -9.14 2.34 -2.73
CA PHE A 82 -9.41 3.59 -2.00
C PHE A 82 -10.52 3.44 -0.95
N SER A 83 -11.54 2.61 -1.21
CA SER A 83 -12.64 2.36 -0.27
C SER A 83 -12.17 1.66 1.00
N ILE A 84 -11.31 0.64 0.88
CA ILE A 84 -10.72 -0.09 2.03
C ILE A 84 -9.95 0.87 2.94
N PHE A 85 -9.13 1.75 2.34
CA PHE A 85 -8.36 2.73 3.10
C PHE A 85 -9.25 3.72 3.85
N TRP A 86 -10.30 4.22 3.19
CA TRP A 86 -11.25 5.16 3.81
C TRP A 86 -12.06 4.52 4.93
N GLN A 87 -12.64 3.34 4.68
CA GLN A 87 -13.55 2.66 5.62
C GLN A 87 -12.88 2.26 6.92
N HIS A 88 -11.64 1.77 6.85
CA HIS A 88 -10.95 1.30 8.04
C HIS A 88 -10.09 2.39 8.71
N ASN A 89 -10.03 3.60 8.13
CA ASN A 89 -9.21 4.73 8.56
C ASN A 89 -7.78 4.25 8.92
N MET A 90 -7.21 3.46 8.01
CA MET A 90 -5.93 2.78 8.19
C MET A 90 -4.85 3.60 7.46
N PHE A 91 -4.13 4.42 8.21
CA PHE A 91 -3.07 5.33 7.76
C PHE A 91 -3.48 6.42 6.79
N SER A 92 -2.65 7.46 6.71
CA SER A 92 -2.82 8.55 5.76
C SER A 92 -2.17 8.28 4.40
N TRP A 93 -1.70 7.04 4.13
CA TRP A 93 -1.04 6.66 2.88
C TRP A 93 -1.26 5.19 2.47
N ILE A 94 -1.11 4.91 1.17
CA ILE A 94 -1.11 3.56 0.57
C ILE A 94 0.32 3.17 0.16
N ASP A 95 0.74 1.95 0.44
CA ASP A 95 1.96 1.38 -0.13
C ASP A 95 1.65 0.75 -1.50
N MET A 96 2.27 1.28 -2.56
CA MET A 96 2.07 0.90 -3.95
C MET A 96 3.40 0.44 -4.59
N PHE A 97 3.33 -0.69 -5.29
CA PHE A 97 4.43 -1.29 -6.02
C PHE A 97 4.12 -1.19 -7.51
N VAL A 98 5.04 -0.59 -8.25
CA VAL A 98 4.86 -0.28 -9.66
C VAL A 98 5.95 -1.00 -10.44
N THR A 99 5.54 -1.72 -11.48
CA THR A 99 6.48 -2.41 -12.36
C THR A 99 6.29 -2.01 -13.81
N PHE A 100 7.40 -1.63 -14.42
CA PHE A 100 7.53 -1.38 -15.85
C PHE A 100 7.86 -2.69 -16.55
N ALA A 101 7.25 -2.96 -17.69
CA ALA A 101 7.21 -4.27 -18.32
C ALA A 101 8.58 -4.95 -18.42
N GLU A 102 8.80 -5.97 -17.57
CA GLU A 102 9.83 -7.02 -17.66
C GLU A 102 9.94 -7.87 -16.38
N ILE A 103 9.44 -7.41 -15.23
CA ILE A 103 9.57 -8.16 -13.97
C ILE A 103 8.18 -8.41 -13.37
N ARG A 104 7.68 -9.64 -13.47
CA ARG A 104 6.60 -10.06 -12.57
C ARG A 104 7.18 -10.17 -11.16
N MET A 105 6.88 -9.21 -10.30
CA MET A 105 7.16 -9.37 -8.89
C MET A 105 6.37 -10.59 -8.39
N HIS A 106 7.07 -11.57 -7.84
CA HIS A 106 6.42 -12.68 -7.14
C HIS A 106 5.99 -12.15 -5.77
N LEU A 107 4.70 -11.86 -5.64
CA LEU A 107 4.15 -11.21 -4.46
C LEU A 107 3.64 -12.29 -3.51
N SER A 108 4.33 -12.43 -2.38
CA SER A 108 4.03 -13.41 -1.35
C SER A 108 3.10 -12.76 -0.32
N THR A 109 1.92 -13.37 -0.11
CA THR A 109 1.05 -12.95 1.00
C THR A 109 1.72 -13.31 2.31
N THR A 110 2.02 -12.31 3.13
CA THR A 110 2.64 -12.51 4.44
C THR A 110 1.56 -12.37 5.50
N THR A 111 1.16 -13.50 6.09
CA THR A 111 0.18 -13.53 7.18
C THR A 111 0.94 -13.52 8.50
N ILE A 112 0.76 -12.49 9.32
CA ILE A 112 1.33 -12.44 10.67
C ILE A 112 0.22 -12.81 11.65
N VAL A 113 0.26 -14.05 12.14
CA VAL A 113 -0.66 -14.50 13.19
C VAL A 113 -0.03 -14.20 14.55
N LEU A 114 -0.55 -13.20 15.25
CA LEU A 114 -0.11 -12.84 16.59
C LEU A 114 -1.05 -13.47 17.63
N HIS A 115 -0.67 -14.63 18.17
CA HIS A 115 -1.25 -15.15 19.40
C HIS A 115 -0.54 -14.49 20.58
N LEU A 116 -1.13 -13.42 21.11
CA LEU A 116 -0.54 -12.67 22.22
C LEU A 116 -1.32 -12.92 23.51
N GLU A 117 -0.62 -13.42 24.52
CA GLU A 117 -1.11 -13.30 25.89
C GLU A 117 -1.07 -11.82 26.33
N LEU A 118 -2.02 -11.43 27.18
CA LEU A 118 -2.26 -10.04 27.59
C LEU A 118 -1.02 -9.34 28.14
N ASP A 119 -0.14 -10.06 28.83
CA ASP A 119 1.11 -9.54 29.41
C ASP A 119 2.22 -9.31 28.35
N LYS A 120 2.15 -10.00 27.20
CA LYS A 120 3.11 -9.88 26.09
C LYS A 120 2.77 -8.78 25.09
N VAL A 121 1.58 -8.18 25.20
CA VAL A 121 1.10 -7.14 24.27
C VAL A 121 2.03 -5.93 24.26
N LYS A 122 2.46 -5.42 25.43
CA LYS A 122 3.37 -4.26 25.54
C LYS A 122 4.75 -4.47 24.91
N PRO A 123 5.50 -5.53 25.25
CA PRO A 123 6.83 -5.76 24.66
C PRO A 123 6.76 -6.05 23.16
N VAL A 124 5.74 -6.79 22.68
CA VAL A 124 5.57 -7.06 21.25
C VAL A 124 5.19 -5.80 20.47
N LYS A 125 4.33 -4.95 21.04
CA LYS A 125 4.07 -3.59 20.51
C LYS A 125 5.37 -2.80 20.32
N GLN A 126 6.27 -2.86 21.29
CA GLN A 126 7.53 -2.13 21.26
C GLN A 126 8.54 -2.71 20.26
N GLN A 127 8.62 -4.04 20.11
CA GLN A 127 9.47 -4.65 19.07
C GLN A 127 8.92 -4.39 17.66
N LEU A 128 7.61 -4.51 17.47
CA LEU A 128 6.96 -4.19 16.20
C LEU A 128 7.10 -2.71 15.87
N SER A 129 7.17 -1.81 16.87
CA SER A 129 7.43 -0.39 16.64
C SER A 129 8.72 -0.11 15.88
N CYS A 130 9.73 -0.97 16.07
CA CYS A 130 11.04 -0.82 15.45
C CYS A 130 11.11 -1.41 14.04
N ILE A 131 10.17 -2.30 13.68
CA ILE A 131 10.17 -3.04 12.40
C ILE A 131 9.10 -2.49 11.46
N HIS A 132 7.89 -2.28 11.98
CA HIS A 132 6.73 -1.70 11.31
C HIS A 132 5.96 -0.84 12.32
N PRO A 133 6.33 0.44 12.53
CA PRO A 133 5.64 1.34 13.46
C PRO A 133 4.13 1.48 13.16
N GLU A 134 3.71 1.11 11.95
CA GLU A 134 2.32 1.01 11.53
C GLU A 134 1.53 -0.05 12.32
N VAL A 135 2.14 -1.19 12.67
CA VAL A 135 1.48 -2.30 13.37
C VAL A 135 1.02 -1.91 14.78
N LEU A 136 1.74 -1.00 15.44
CA LEU A 136 1.34 -0.44 16.73
C LEU A 136 -0.03 0.26 16.69
N LEU A 137 -0.32 0.95 15.59
CA LEU A 137 -1.58 1.69 15.40
C LEU A 137 -2.78 0.74 15.24
N PHE A 138 -2.52 -0.50 14.77
CA PHE A 138 -3.52 -1.56 14.72
C PHE A 138 -3.70 -2.24 16.07
N LEU A 139 -2.60 -2.57 16.74
CA LEU A 139 -2.64 -3.20 18.06
C LEU A 139 -3.21 -2.26 19.14
N SER A 140 -3.26 -0.94 18.92
CA SER A 140 -3.94 0.00 19.82
C SER A 140 -5.46 -0.02 19.70
N LYS A 141 -6.01 -0.52 18.58
CA LYS A 141 -7.46 -0.69 18.35
C LYS A 141 -8.01 -2.01 18.87
N ILE A 142 -7.14 -2.99 19.14
CA ILE A 142 -7.49 -4.24 19.83
C ILE A 142 -7.60 -3.90 21.33
N ARG A 143 -8.82 -3.99 21.86
CA ARG A 143 -9.18 -3.62 23.23
C ARG A 143 -9.14 -4.81 24.15
#